data_AF-A0A0D0C4V7-F1
#
_entry.id   AF-A0A0D0C4V7-F1
#
_cell.length_a   1.000
_cell.length_b   1.000
_cell.length_c   1.000
_cell.angle_alpha   90.00
_cell.angle_beta   90.00
_cell.angle_gamma   90.00
#
_symmetry.space_group_name_H-M   'P 1'
#
loop_
_entity.id
_entity.type
_entity.pdbx_description
1 polymer ?
#
loop_
_entity_poly.entity_id
_entity_poly.type
_entity_poly.pdbx_seq_one_letter_code
_entity_poly.pdbx_strand_id
1 'polypeptide(L)' 'YSHQYPVLSQIACDYLAIQGSSTASECAFSQGGLIVTVMCNRLSPKTVEASHILKNVYSSGSMSAAIEALEWEDKPWTPL' A
#
# COMPACT_ATOMS: atom_id res chain seq x y z
N TYR A 1 6.03 2.69 28.79
CA TYR A 1 7.28 3.45 28.58
C TYR A 1 7.06 4.84 27.97
N SER A 2 6.12 5.03 27.03
CA SER A 2 5.87 6.36 26.42
C SER A 2 5.47 7.45 27.43
N HIS A 3 4.65 7.15 28.44
CA HIS A 3 4.26 8.14 29.46
C HIS A 3 5.41 8.65 30.34
N GLN A 4 6.47 7.87 30.50
CA GLN A 4 7.60 8.22 31.37
C GLN A 4 8.64 9.06 30.62
N TYR A 5 8.80 8.83 29.31
CA TYR A 5 9.70 9.58 28.44
C TYR A 5 9.01 9.88 27.10
N PRO A 6 8.03 10.80 27.09
CA PRO A 6 7.21 11.04 25.91
C PRO A 6 8.05 11.49 24.71
N VAL A 7 8.98 12.41 24.93
CA VAL A 7 9.88 12.93 23.88
C VAL A 7 10.81 11.84 23.33
N LEU A 8 11.46 11.06 24.22
CA LEU A 8 12.37 10.00 23.78
C LEU A 8 11.62 8.88 23.05
N SER A 9 10.40 8.55 23.50
CA SER A 9 9.57 7.55 22.83
C SER A 9 9.15 7.98 21.43
N GLN A 10 8.88 9.28 21.24
CA GLN A 10 8.54 9.83 19.93
C GLN A 10 9.75 9.79 19.00
N ILE A 11 10.92 10.22 19.47
CA ILE A 11 12.19 10.12 18.72
C ILE A 11 12.47 8.66 18.34
N ALA A 12 12.29 7.71 19.26
CA ALA A 12 12.51 6.31 18.97
C ALA A 12 11.55 5.79 17.89
N CYS A 13 10.27 6.17 17.92
CA CYS A 13 9.32 5.81 16.87
C CYS A 13 9.69 6.43 15.51
N ASP A 14 10.08 7.69 15.49
CA ASP A 14 10.44 8.39 14.25
C ASP A 14 11.67 7.78 13.59
N TYR A 15 12.71 7.46 14.38
CA TYR A 15 13.97 6.93 13.85
C TYR A 15 13.95 5.42 13.59
N LEU A 16 13.32 4.62 14.45
CA LEU A 16 13.27 3.16 14.27
C LEU A 16 12.29 2.73 13.17
N ALA A 17 11.33 3.58 12.81
CA ALA A 17 10.47 3.35 11.66
C ALA A 17 11.21 3.50 10.32
N ILE A 18 12.34 4.22 10.31
CA ILE A 18 13.19 4.32 9.12
C ILE A 18 13.92 2.99 8.93
N GLN A 19 13.58 2.28 7.87
CA GLN A 19 14.26 1.05 7.50
C GLN A 19 15.76 1.32 7.30
N GLY A 20 16.62 0.71 8.12
CA GLY A 20 18.08 0.85 8.04
C GLY A 20 18.72 0.19 6.80
N SER A 21 17.91 -0.42 5.93
CA SER A 21 18.34 -1.13 4.74
C SER A 21 17.35 -0.92 3.60
N SER A 22 17.83 -0.95 2.35
CA SER A 22 16.96 -0.91 1.18
C SER A 22 16.16 -2.21 0.97
N THR A 23 16.40 -3.24 1.78
CA THR A 23 15.87 -4.60 1.58
C THR A 23 14.35 -4.70 1.59
N ALA A 24 13.64 -3.86 2.37
CA ALA A 24 12.17 -3.84 2.32
C ALA A 24 11.64 -3.27 1.01
N SER A 25 12.28 -2.20 0.50
CA SER A 25 11.99 -1.65 -0.82
C SER A 25 12.33 -2.66 -1.91
N GLU A 26 13.49 -3.31 -1.85
CA GLU A 26 13.90 -4.35 -2.80
C GLU A 26 12.96 -5.56 -2.78
N CYS A 27 12.46 -5.96 -1.60
CA CYS A 27 11.46 -7.01 -1.46
C CYS A 27 10.13 -6.61 -2.13
N ALA A 28 9.66 -5.37 -1.90
CA ALA A 28 8.46 -4.84 -2.55
C ALA A 28 8.63 -4.77 -4.08
N PHE A 29 9.80 -4.37 -4.58
CA PHE A 29 10.10 -4.32 -6.01
C PHE A 29 10.28 -5.71 -6.64
N SER A 30 10.89 -6.66 -5.92
CA SER A 30 11.05 -8.05 -6.36
C SER A 30 9.70 -8.76 -6.48
N GLN A 31 8.81 -8.55 -5.51
CA GLN A 31 7.41 -9.00 -5.60
C GLN A 31 6.64 -8.33 -6.76
N GLY A 32 7.10 -7.15 -7.19
CA GLY A 32 6.61 -6.45 -8.39
C GLY A 32 7.20 -6.98 -9.70
N GLY A 33 8.23 -7.83 -9.70
CA GLY A 33 8.88 -8.32 -10.92
C GLY A 33 7.94 -9.05 -11.89
N LEU A 34 6.90 -9.70 -11.36
CA LEU A 34 5.84 -10.31 -12.17
C LEU A 34 4.96 -9.27 -12.85
N ILE A 35 4.67 -8.15 -12.18
CA ILE A 35 3.84 -7.06 -12.69
C ILE A 35 4.64 -6.19 -13.67
N VAL A 36 5.88 -5.87 -13.33
CA VAL A 36 6.77 -4.99 -14.10
C VAL A 36 7.29 -5.65 -15.38
N THR A 37 7.46 -6.98 -15.40
CA THR A 37 8.10 -7.66 -16.55
C THR A 37 7.10 -8.44 -17.42
N VAL A 38 6.02 -9.00 -16.85
CA VAL A 38 5.08 -9.87 -17.61
C VAL A 38 3.75 -9.18 -17.92
N MET A 39 3.28 -8.23 -17.10
CA MET A 39 1.99 -7.55 -17.27
C MET A 39 2.09 -6.11 -17.82
N CYS A 40 3.29 -5.64 -18.17
CA CYS A 40 3.53 -4.34 -18.80
C CYS A 40 3.09 -4.27 -20.29
N ASN A 41 1.87 -4.72 -20.59
CA ASN A 41 1.19 -4.32 -21.82
C ASN A 41 0.65 -2.88 -21.63
N ARG A 42 1.54 -1.89 -21.77
CA ARG A 42 1.20 -0.44 -21.88
C ARG A 42 0.37 0.18 -20.73
N LEU A 43 0.51 -0.27 -19.50
CA LEU A 43 -0.09 0.45 -18.37
C LEU A 43 0.69 1.73 -18.09
N SER A 44 -0.02 2.85 -17.91
CA SER A 44 0.60 4.12 -17.56
C SER A 44 1.24 4.02 -16.16
N PRO A 45 2.33 4.76 -15.88
CA PRO A 45 2.93 4.79 -14.54
C PRO A 45 1.93 5.09 -13.42
N LYS A 46 0.95 5.97 -13.70
CA LYS A 46 -0.12 6.30 -12.76
C LYS A 46 -1.04 5.11 -12.45
N THR A 47 -1.30 4.26 -13.45
CA THR A 47 -2.13 3.07 -13.25
C THR A 47 -1.41 2.04 -12.38
N VAL A 48 -0.10 1.87 -12.58
CA VAL A 48 0.72 0.98 -11.77
C VAL A 48 0.78 1.44 -10.31
N GLU A 49 0.97 2.75 -10.08
CA GLU A 49 0.95 3.37 -8.76
C GLU A 49 -0.40 3.15 -8.05
N ALA A 50 -1.51 3.45 -8.74
CA ALA A 50 -2.85 3.26 -8.19
C ALA A 50 -3.12 1.79 -7.82
N SER A 51 -2.72 0.83 -8.66
CA SER A 51 -2.85 -0.60 -8.34
C SER A 51 -2.03 -1.02 -7.12
N HIS A 52 -0.83 -0.47 -6.95
CA HIS A 52 0.02 -0.81 -5.80
C HIS A 52 -0.55 -0.23 -4.50
N ILE A 53 -1.03 1.02 -4.53
CA ILE A 53 -1.74 1.65 -3.41
C ILE A 53 -2.96 0.81 -3.03
N LEU A 54 -3.81 0.46 -4.00
CA LEU A 54 -5.02 -0.34 -3.79
C LEU A 54 -4.69 -1.68 -3.12
N LYS A 55 -3.68 -2.39 -3.64
CA LYS A 55 -3.22 -3.67 -3.06
C LYS A 55 -2.76 -3.51 -1.61
N ASN A 56 -1.99 -2.45 -1.30
CA ASN A 56 -1.51 -2.19 0.05
C ASN A 56 -2.64 -1.87 1.03
N VAL A 57 -3.65 -1.11 0.58
CA VAL A 57 -4.82 -0.76 1.39
C VAL A 57 -5.64 -2.00 1.76
N TYR A 58 -5.84 -2.94 0.84
CA TYR A 58 -6.48 -4.23 1.17
C TYR A 58 -5.59 -5.11 2.06
N SER A 59 -4.28 -5.17 1.80
CA SER A 59 -3.35 -6.02 2.55
C SER A 59 -3.14 -5.54 3.99
N SER A 60 -3.22 -4.23 4.23
CA SER A 60 -3.15 -3.62 5.55
C SER A 60 -4.45 -3.73 6.35
N GLY A 61 -5.53 -4.27 5.75
CA GLY A 61 -6.86 -4.32 6.36
C GLY A 61 -7.54 -2.96 6.48
N SER A 62 -6.98 -1.90 5.87
CA SER A 62 -7.57 -0.56 5.85
C SER A 62 -8.85 -0.51 5.02
N MET A 63 -8.96 -1.37 4.00
CA MET A 63 -10.22 -1.71 3.34
C MET A 63 -10.42 -3.22 3.40
N SER A 64 -11.65 -3.64 3.70
CA SER A 64 -12.05 -5.04 3.59
C SER A 64 -12.86 -5.21 2.32
N ALA A 65 -12.33 -5.98 1.37
CA ALA A 65 -13.03 -6.30 0.13
C ALA A 65 -14.41 -6.94 0.39
N ALA A 66 -14.58 -7.62 1.52
CA ALA A 66 -15.85 -8.21 1.92
C ALA A 66 -16.90 -7.15 2.34
N ILE A 67 -16.48 -6.05 2.99
CA ILE A 67 -17.39 -4.97 3.38
C ILE A 67 -17.81 -4.18 2.14
N GLU A 68 -16.85 -3.84 1.27
CA GLU A 68 -17.12 -3.14 0.02
C GLU A 68 -18.02 -3.95 -0.93
N ALA A 69 -17.82 -5.27 -1.01
CA ALA A 69 -18.68 -6.14 -1.81
C ALA A 69 -20.10 -6.26 -1.24
N LEU A 70 -20.27 -6.14 0.09
CA LEU A 70 -21.59 -6.16 0.73
C LEU A 70 -22.34 -4.83 0.56
N GLU A 71 -21.60 -3.72 0.52
CA GLU A 71 -22.13 -2.37 0.28
C GLU A 71 -22.27 -2.02 -1.22
N TRP A 72 -21.98 -2.98 -2.10
CA TRP A 72 -22.03 -2.76 -3.55
C TRP A 72 -23.48 -2.61 -4.03
N GLU A 73 -23.86 -1.39 -4.39
CA GLU A 73 -25.10 -1.10 -5.11
C GLU A 73 -24.89 -1.17 -6.63
N ASP A 74 -25.89 -1.67 -7.35
CA ASP A 74 -25.90 -1.71 -8.82
C ASP A 74 -26.01 -0.28 -9.38
N LYS A 75 -24.86 0.36 -9.57
CA LYS A 75 -24.78 1.72 -10.11
C LYS A 75 -24.80 1.62 -11.64
N PRO A 76 -25.77 2.27 -12.33
CA PRO A 76 -25.78 2.30 -13.77
C PRO A 76 -24.51 2.97 -14.27
N TRP A 77 -23.85 2.36 -15.25
CA TRP A 77 -22.64 2.91 -15.83
C TRP A 77 -22.94 4.27 -16.47
N THR A 78 -22.34 5.33 -15.93
CA THR A 78 -22.38 6.68 -16.50
C THR A 78 -21.01 7.00 -17.11
N PRO A 79 -20.90 7.20 -18.43
CA PRO A 79 -19.69 7.75 -19.01
C PRO A 79 -19.52 9.21 -18.58
N LEU A 80 -18.29 9.59 -18.22
CA LEU A 80 -17.85 10.98 -18.08
C LEU A 80 -17.74 11.66 -19.46
#